data_AF-A0A7G7W9P1-F1
#
_entry.id   AF-A0A7G7W9P1-F1
#
_cell.length_a   1.000
_cell.length_b   1.000
_cell.length_c   1.000
_cell.angle_alpha   90.00
_cell.angle_beta   90.00
_cell.angle_gamma   90.00
#
_symmetry.space_group_name_H-M   'P 1'
#
loop_
_entity.id
_entity.type
_entity.pdbx_description
1 polymer ?
#
loop_
_entity_poly.entity_id
_entity_poly.type
_entity_poly.pdbx_seq_one_letter_code
_entity_poly.pdbx_strand_id
1 'polypeptide(L)'
;MHISPWPSGVALALLLTACDAKNPNGMPNEVTAQGPAKVVTASPAKPDSAAIRTENPVMPADTSVAGAWRLVEGALRSHDAEVLNQLMDPEFGLWILEQPGALPLVTRVADVETFRRAYQGLPLFSLDSQLMACAELLVLKQLPEADCARQTKQNAGFARQGCFTGPATAFRALDFWASATVKGGTASQGKAAQGRTVHTVLQTRTGFRFHFAKSAGAGGRWRLIFIDLRTPCSA
;
A
#
# COMPACT_ATOMS: atom_id res chain seq x y z
N MET A 1 -2.72 50.17 31.54
CA MET A 1 -3.93 50.98 31.31
C MET A 1 -3.89 51.53 29.89
N HIS A 2 -4.69 50.99 28.99
CA HIS A 2 -5.45 51.75 27.99
C HIS A 2 -6.42 50.77 27.33
N ILE A 3 -7.69 51.01 27.61
CA ILE A 3 -8.86 50.28 27.14
C ILE A 3 -9.45 51.12 26.00
N SER A 4 -9.90 50.49 24.92
CA SER A 4 -10.80 51.12 23.95
C SER A 4 -11.91 50.14 23.54
N PRO A 5 -13.17 50.61 23.38
CA PRO A 5 -14.35 49.76 23.26
C PRO A 5 -15.12 49.87 21.91
N TRP A 6 -15.85 48.79 21.58
CA TRP A 6 -17.13 48.70 20.81
C TRP A 6 -17.24 49.22 19.36
N PRO A 7 -18.32 48.90 18.58
CA PRO A 7 -19.55 48.11 18.85
C PRO A 7 -19.88 46.99 17.81
N SER A 8 -20.60 45.94 18.22
CA SER A 8 -22.01 45.56 17.95
C SER A 8 -22.53 45.57 16.49
N GLY A 9 -22.81 44.35 15.99
CA GLY A 9 -24.16 43.90 15.61
C GLY A 9 -24.62 44.07 14.16
N VAL A 10 -24.91 42.95 13.48
CA VAL A 10 -26.12 42.75 12.64
C VAL A 10 -26.49 41.26 12.66
N ALA A 11 -27.70 40.97 13.13
CA ALA A 11 -28.37 39.69 12.94
C ALA A 11 -29.16 39.74 11.61
N LEU A 12 -29.10 38.68 10.81
CA LEU A 12 -30.00 38.49 9.68
C LEU A 12 -30.65 37.11 9.79
N ALA A 13 -31.92 37.13 10.21
CA ALA A 13 -32.83 36.01 10.07
C ALA A 13 -33.44 36.05 8.66
N LEU A 14 -33.47 34.91 7.97
CA LEU A 14 -34.21 34.73 6.73
C LEU A 14 -35.11 33.51 6.84
N LEU A 15 -36.37 33.76 6.47
CA LEU A 15 -37.56 32.93 6.60
C LEU A 15 -37.66 31.87 5.49
N LEU A 16 -38.13 30.69 5.90
CA LEU A 16 -39.06 29.75 5.25
C LEU A 16 -39.32 29.87 3.74
N THR A 17 -39.13 28.76 3.01
CA THR A 17 -40.15 28.20 2.11
C THR A 17 -40.04 26.67 2.06
N ALA A 18 -41.07 25.98 2.54
CA ALA A 18 -41.29 24.56 2.31
C ALA A 18 -41.96 24.37 0.94
N CYS A 19 -41.48 23.43 0.13
CA CYS A 19 -42.17 22.97 -1.06
C CYS A 19 -42.60 21.52 -0.86
N ASP A 20 -43.91 21.38 -0.68
CA ASP A 20 -44.73 20.18 -0.86
C ASP A 20 -44.62 19.71 -2.32
N ALA A 21 -44.17 18.48 -2.56
CA ALA A 21 -44.25 17.83 -3.86
C ALA A 21 -45.15 16.61 -3.73
N LYS A 22 -46.46 16.87 -3.74
CA LYS A 22 -47.51 15.86 -3.87
C LYS A 22 -47.61 15.42 -5.33
N ASN A 23 -47.42 14.13 -5.53
CA ASN A 23 -47.42 13.39 -6.79
C ASN A 23 -48.72 13.60 -7.63
N PRO A 24 -48.65 14.03 -8.91
CA PRO A 24 -49.84 14.40 -9.68
C PRO A 24 -50.45 13.28 -10.54
N ASN A 25 -49.91 12.06 -10.57
CA ASN A 25 -50.43 11.02 -11.48
C ASN A 25 -50.98 9.83 -10.71
N GLY A 26 -52.30 9.81 -10.54
CA GLY A 26 -53.03 8.69 -9.96
C GLY A 26 -52.91 7.42 -10.79
N MET A 27 -52.48 6.34 -10.13
CA MET A 27 -52.78 4.94 -10.46
C MET A 27 -52.75 4.09 -9.19
N PRO A 28 -53.51 2.97 -9.12
CA PRO A 28 -53.94 2.32 -7.89
C PRO A 28 -52.90 1.39 -7.25
N ASN A 29 -53.11 1.09 -5.95
CA ASN A 29 -52.42 0.04 -5.19
C ASN A 29 -52.78 -1.36 -5.71
N GLU A 30 -51.77 -2.24 -5.90
CA GLU A 30 -51.74 -3.72 -5.72
C GLU A 30 -50.57 -4.32 -6.56
N VAL A 31 -49.90 -5.46 -6.31
CA VAL A 31 -50.08 -6.68 -5.50
C VAL A 31 -48.67 -7.20 -5.10
N THR A 32 -48.61 -7.88 -3.96
CA THR A 32 -47.63 -8.89 -3.53
C THR A 32 -47.13 -9.84 -4.64
N ALA A 33 -45.83 -10.11 -4.71
CA ALA A 33 -45.31 -11.37 -5.26
C ALA A 33 -43.99 -11.76 -4.57
N GLN A 34 -44.08 -12.78 -3.70
CA GLN A 34 -42.93 -13.57 -3.26
C GLN A 34 -42.38 -14.35 -4.46
N GLY A 35 -41.07 -14.25 -4.68
CA GLY A 35 -40.30 -15.10 -5.58
C GLY A 35 -39.00 -15.53 -4.89
N PRO A 36 -38.57 -16.80 -5.04
CA PRO A 36 -37.56 -17.41 -4.19
C PRO A 36 -36.17 -16.83 -4.44
N ALA A 37 -35.43 -16.65 -3.34
CA ALA A 37 -34.02 -16.28 -3.35
C ALA A 37 -33.20 -17.34 -4.12
N LYS A 38 -32.67 -16.95 -5.29
CA LYS A 38 -31.61 -17.70 -5.97
C LYS A 38 -30.33 -17.57 -5.15
N VAL A 39 -30.02 -18.60 -4.38
CA VAL A 39 -28.68 -18.82 -3.82
C VAL A 39 -27.76 -19.13 -4.99
N VAL A 40 -26.98 -18.14 -5.43
CA VAL A 40 -25.86 -18.36 -6.35
C VAL A 40 -24.72 -18.94 -5.53
N THR A 41 -24.54 -20.25 -5.62
CA THR A 41 -23.33 -20.94 -5.20
C THR A 41 -22.17 -20.43 -6.05
N ALA A 42 -21.40 -19.48 -5.51
CA ALA A 42 -20.18 -19.01 -6.13
C ALA A 42 -19.12 -20.12 -6.06
N SER A 43 -18.95 -20.83 -7.17
CA SER A 43 -17.77 -21.65 -7.43
C SER A 43 -16.55 -20.72 -7.52
N PRO A 44 -15.38 -21.08 -6.95
CA PRO A 44 -14.21 -20.22 -7.00
C PRO A 44 -13.80 -20.00 -8.46
N ALA A 45 -13.72 -18.73 -8.86
CA ALA A 45 -13.32 -18.35 -10.20
C ALA A 45 -11.94 -18.95 -10.53
N LYS A 46 -11.90 -19.69 -11.63
CA LYS A 46 -10.67 -20.17 -12.27
C LYS A 46 -9.87 -18.94 -12.75
N PRO A 47 -8.53 -18.93 -12.67
CA PRO A 47 -7.74 -17.79 -13.13
C PRO A 47 -8.02 -17.53 -14.62
N ASP A 48 -8.43 -16.31 -14.95
CA ASP A 48 -8.64 -15.88 -16.34
C ASP A 48 -7.33 -15.93 -17.12
N SER A 49 -7.24 -16.80 -18.12
CA SER A 49 -6.11 -16.89 -19.06
C SER A 49 -5.91 -15.61 -19.91
N ALA A 50 -6.78 -14.61 -19.77
CA ALA A 50 -6.66 -13.31 -20.45
C ALA A 50 -5.70 -12.32 -19.77
N ALA A 51 -5.14 -12.66 -18.58
CA ALA A 51 -4.18 -11.81 -17.88
C ALA A 51 -2.72 -11.96 -18.32
N ILE A 52 -2.43 -12.76 -19.35
CA ILE A 52 -1.10 -12.79 -19.97
C ILE A 52 -0.97 -11.57 -20.89
N ARG A 53 -0.85 -10.38 -20.29
CA ARG A 53 -0.30 -9.22 -21.00
C ARG A 53 1.12 -9.60 -21.39
N THR A 54 1.43 -9.49 -22.67
CA THR A 54 2.78 -9.66 -23.21
C THR A 54 3.70 -8.72 -22.44
N GLU A 55 4.50 -9.27 -21.53
CA GLU A 55 5.45 -8.50 -20.74
C GLU A 55 6.46 -7.86 -21.71
N ASN A 56 6.39 -6.53 -21.89
CA ASN A 56 7.44 -5.81 -22.62
C ASN A 56 8.78 -6.09 -21.93
N PRO A 57 9.84 -6.45 -22.66
CA PRO A 57 11.12 -6.83 -22.08
C PRO A 57 11.90 -5.57 -21.68
N VAL A 58 11.41 -4.81 -20.71
CA VAL A 58 12.18 -3.80 -19.99
C VAL A 58 12.85 -4.49 -18.81
N MET A 59 13.69 -5.50 -19.03
CA MET A 59 14.35 -6.18 -17.90
C MET A 59 15.81 -6.56 -18.19
N PRO A 60 16.76 -6.15 -17.33
CA PRO A 60 18.18 -6.48 -17.44
C PRO A 60 18.47 -7.96 -17.21
N ALA A 61 19.65 -8.40 -17.63
CA ALA A 61 20.12 -9.79 -17.49
C ALA A 61 20.24 -10.28 -16.02
N ASP A 62 20.30 -9.35 -15.05
CA ASP A 62 20.39 -9.69 -13.63
C ASP A 62 19.02 -10.10 -13.06
N THR A 63 18.82 -11.40 -12.98
CA THR A 63 17.63 -12.05 -12.39
C THR A 63 17.71 -12.20 -10.87
N SER A 64 18.69 -11.58 -10.20
CA SER A 64 18.78 -11.57 -8.74
C SER A 64 17.79 -10.58 -8.11
N VAL A 65 17.57 -10.72 -6.81
CA VAL A 65 16.78 -9.73 -6.05
C VAL A 65 17.46 -8.36 -6.00
N ALA A 66 18.79 -8.31 -6.07
CA ALA A 66 19.53 -7.05 -6.16
C ALA A 66 19.31 -6.36 -7.50
N GLY A 67 19.21 -7.12 -8.59
CA GLY A 67 18.79 -6.62 -9.90
C GLY A 67 17.40 -5.99 -9.83
N ALA A 68 16.42 -6.70 -9.26
CA ALA A 68 15.07 -6.17 -9.10
C ALA A 68 14.99 -4.95 -8.18
N TRP A 69 15.74 -4.94 -7.07
CA TRP A 69 15.85 -3.78 -6.20
C TRP A 69 16.37 -2.55 -6.95
N ARG A 70 17.43 -2.70 -7.77
CA ARG A 70 17.97 -1.57 -8.54
C ARG A 70 16.95 -0.97 -9.49
N LEU A 71 16.06 -1.78 -10.06
CA LEU A 71 14.98 -1.28 -10.91
C LEU A 71 13.90 -0.56 -10.10
N VAL A 72 13.52 -1.09 -8.94
CA VAL A 72 12.57 -0.43 -8.02
C VAL A 72 13.15 0.90 -7.53
N GLU A 73 14.40 0.91 -7.06
CA GLU A 73 15.08 2.13 -6.62
C GLU A 73 15.20 3.15 -7.75
N GLY A 74 15.61 2.70 -8.94
CA GLY A 74 15.68 3.53 -10.13
C GLY A 74 14.33 4.18 -10.44
N ALA A 75 13.27 3.37 -10.55
CA ALA A 75 11.92 3.86 -10.85
C ALA A 75 11.38 4.82 -9.78
N LEU A 76 11.63 4.54 -8.50
CA LEU A 76 11.25 5.44 -7.41
C LEU A 76 11.99 6.78 -7.47
N ARG A 77 13.28 6.77 -7.83
CA ARG A 77 14.11 7.98 -7.92
C ARG A 77 13.87 8.78 -9.20
N SER A 78 13.59 8.13 -10.32
CA SER A 78 13.28 8.78 -11.60
C SER A 78 11.79 9.10 -11.78
N HIS A 79 10.97 8.74 -10.79
CA HIS A 79 9.51 8.90 -10.81
C HIS A 79 8.85 8.17 -11.99
N ASP A 80 9.40 7.01 -12.36
CA ASP A 80 8.96 6.21 -13.49
C ASP A 80 7.85 5.24 -13.08
N ALA A 81 6.60 5.71 -13.21
CA ALA A 81 5.42 4.93 -12.89
C ALA A 81 5.23 3.72 -13.80
N GLU A 82 5.63 3.82 -15.07
CA GLU A 82 5.48 2.72 -16.01
C GLU A 82 6.37 1.54 -15.59
N VAL A 83 7.66 1.79 -15.34
CA VAL A 83 8.59 0.76 -14.87
C VAL A 83 8.14 0.21 -13.52
N LEU A 84 7.74 1.06 -12.58
CA LEU A 84 7.33 0.57 -11.27
C LEU A 84 6.07 -0.30 -11.34
N ASN A 85 5.06 0.09 -12.13
CA ASN A 85 3.86 -0.72 -12.38
C ASN A 85 4.22 -2.07 -13.05
N GLN A 86 5.19 -2.09 -13.96
CA GLN A 86 5.69 -3.32 -14.57
C GLN A 86 6.44 -4.24 -13.61
N LEU A 87 6.99 -3.73 -12.50
CA LEU A 87 7.69 -4.52 -11.48
C LEU A 87 6.74 -5.12 -10.43
N MET A 88 5.48 -4.67 -10.38
CA MET A 88 4.47 -5.22 -9.49
C MET A 88 4.16 -6.68 -9.85
N ASP A 89 3.77 -7.46 -8.85
CA ASP A 89 3.30 -8.82 -9.09
C ASP A 89 1.95 -8.78 -9.83
N PRO A 90 1.81 -9.48 -10.97
CA PRO A 90 0.59 -9.42 -11.77
C PRO A 90 -0.61 -10.13 -11.12
N GLU A 91 -0.38 -11.08 -10.23
CA GLU A 91 -1.44 -11.84 -9.55
C GLU A 91 -1.88 -11.11 -8.28
N PHE A 92 -0.93 -10.68 -7.45
CA PHE A 92 -1.22 -10.09 -6.15
C PHE A 92 -1.30 -8.56 -6.17
N GLY A 93 -0.72 -7.91 -7.18
CA GLY A 93 -0.51 -6.47 -7.21
C GLY A 93 0.53 -6.01 -6.20
N LEU A 94 0.61 -4.69 -6.00
CA LEU A 94 1.41 -4.07 -4.97
C LEU A 94 0.53 -3.76 -3.76
N TRP A 95 1.08 -3.95 -2.57
CA TRP A 95 0.49 -3.56 -1.30
C TRP A 95 1.42 -2.62 -0.56
N ILE A 96 0.87 -1.56 0.01
CA ILE A 96 1.62 -0.59 0.80
C ILE A 96 1.09 -0.63 2.23
N LEU A 97 2.01 -0.90 3.16
CA LEU A 97 1.77 -0.94 4.59
C LEU A 97 2.33 0.33 5.23
N GLU A 98 1.45 1.13 5.81
CA GLU A 98 1.75 2.38 6.52
C GLU A 98 1.19 2.29 7.96
N GLN A 99 1.62 3.22 8.82
CA GLN A 99 1.07 3.36 10.17
C GLN A 99 0.97 4.87 10.51
N PRO A 100 -0.01 5.59 9.93
CA PRO A 100 -0.18 7.03 10.15
C PRO A 100 -0.74 7.38 11.54
N GLY A 101 -1.14 6.38 12.33
CA GLY A 101 -1.62 6.50 13.70
C GLY A 101 -1.60 5.13 14.38
N ALA A 102 -2.45 4.93 15.39
CA ALA A 102 -2.42 3.73 16.23
C ALA A 102 -2.66 2.40 15.48
N LEU A 103 -3.39 2.42 14.36
CA LEU A 103 -3.71 1.23 13.58
C LEU A 103 -2.93 1.20 12.26
N PRO A 104 -2.45 0.02 11.83
CA PRO A 104 -1.87 -0.15 10.51
C PRO A 104 -2.87 0.19 9.41
N LEU A 105 -2.38 0.84 8.35
CA LEU A 105 -3.11 1.05 7.11
C LEU A 105 -2.45 0.22 6.02
N VAL A 106 -3.25 -0.61 5.35
CA VAL A 106 -2.78 -1.46 4.25
C VAL A 106 -3.59 -1.14 3.00
N THR A 107 -2.92 -0.66 1.96
CA THR A 107 -3.56 -0.28 0.70
C THR A 107 -3.06 -1.15 -0.43
N ARG A 108 -3.97 -1.82 -1.15
CA ARG A 108 -3.66 -2.43 -2.43
C ARG A 108 -3.61 -1.36 -3.50
N VAL A 109 -2.52 -1.35 -4.26
CA VAL A 109 -2.23 -0.40 -5.32
C VAL A 109 -2.35 -1.11 -6.66
N ALA A 110 -3.27 -0.63 -7.49
CA ALA A 110 -3.42 -1.08 -8.87
C ALA A 110 -2.56 -0.25 -9.84
N ASP A 111 -2.32 1.01 -9.49
CA ASP A 111 -1.51 1.95 -10.25
C ASP A 111 -0.81 2.93 -9.29
N VAL A 112 0.52 2.99 -9.36
CA VAL A 112 1.34 3.82 -8.47
C VAL A 112 1.19 5.31 -8.72
N GLU A 113 0.78 5.73 -9.92
CA GLU A 113 0.64 7.16 -10.25
C GLU A 113 -0.54 7.80 -9.50
N THR A 114 -1.60 7.02 -9.28
CA THR A 114 -2.80 7.46 -8.56
C THR A 114 -2.71 7.28 -7.05
N PHE A 115 -1.78 6.44 -6.57
CA PHE A 115 -1.62 6.20 -5.14
C PHE A 115 -1.16 7.45 -4.39
N ARG A 116 -1.72 7.66 -3.19
CA ARG A 116 -1.31 8.70 -2.26
C ARG A 116 -1.04 8.07 -0.90
N ARG A 117 0.13 8.40 -0.34
CA ARG A 117 0.56 7.99 0.99
C ARG A 117 -0.36 8.61 2.04
N ALA A 118 -0.61 7.88 3.13
CA ALA A 118 -1.30 8.46 4.27
C ALA A 118 -0.51 9.60 4.90
N TYR A 119 0.83 9.56 4.79
CA TYR A 119 1.68 10.68 5.17
C TYR A 119 1.46 11.88 4.22
N GLN A 120 0.74 12.89 4.70
CA GLN A 120 0.51 14.18 4.04
C GLN A 120 -0.12 14.08 2.64
N GLY A 121 -0.69 12.94 2.25
CA GLY A 121 -1.25 12.76 0.92
C GLY A 121 -0.22 12.81 -0.20
N LEU A 122 1.07 12.58 0.09
CA LEU A 122 2.14 12.68 -0.91
C LEU A 122 2.08 11.51 -1.91
N PRO A 123 2.55 11.68 -3.16
CA PRO A 123 2.69 10.58 -4.10
C PRO A 123 3.71 9.54 -3.59
N LEU A 124 3.65 8.31 -4.12
CA LEU A 124 4.62 7.27 -3.78
C LEU A 124 6.06 7.72 -4.06
N PHE A 125 6.27 8.44 -5.17
CA PHE A 125 7.58 8.90 -5.60
C PHE A 125 8.25 9.91 -4.66
N SER A 126 7.51 10.52 -3.71
CA SER A 126 8.10 11.33 -2.62
C SER A 126 9.04 10.53 -1.69
N LEU A 127 9.08 9.21 -1.83
CA LEU A 127 10.05 8.35 -1.15
C LEU A 127 11.48 8.61 -1.62
N ASP A 128 11.71 9.13 -2.83
CA ASP A 128 13.03 9.42 -3.40
C ASP A 128 14.00 10.13 -2.42
N SER A 129 13.50 11.14 -1.71
CA SER A 129 14.21 11.91 -0.69
C SER A 129 14.50 11.12 0.59
N GLN A 130 13.71 10.09 0.88
CA GLN A 130 13.82 9.22 2.05
C GLN A 130 14.59 7.93 1.76
N LEU A 131 14.72 7.53 0.49
CA LEU A 131 15.46 6.33 0.10
C LEU A 131 16.96 6.48 0.39
N MET A 132 17.52 5.49 1.08
CA MET A 132 18.97 5.33 1.17
C MET A 132 19.55 5.01 -0.21
N ALA A 133 20.71 5.57 -0.55
CA ALA A 133 21.47 5.12 -1.70
C ALA A 133 22.08 3.74 -1.37
N CYS A 134 21.58 2.70 -2.03
CA CYS A 134 21.97 1.32 -1.76
C CYS A 134 22.90 0.81 -2.86
N ALA A 135 24.16 1.28 -2.89
CA ALA A 135 25.13 0.88 -3.91
C ALA A 135 25.35 -0.64 -3.95
N GLU A 136 25.36 -1.28 -2.78
CA GLU A 136 25.43 -2.74 -2.63
C GLU A 136 24.42 -3.21 -1.58
N LEU A 137 23.72 -4.31 -1.88
CA LEU A 137 22.87 -5.01 -0.91
C LEU A 137 23.67 -6.10 -0.21
N LEU A 138 23.81 -5.97 1.11
CA LEU A 138 24.46 -7.00 1.91
C LEU A 138 23.48 -8.14 2.19
N VAL A 139 23.76 -9.33 1.66
CA VAL A 139 22.94 -10.52 1.84
C VAL A 139 23.15 -11.08 3.25
N LEU A 140 22.05 -11.23 4.00
CA LEU A 140 22.06 -11.79 5.35
C LEU A 140 21.12 -12.99 5.43
N LYS A 141 21.48 -13.96 6.29
CA LYS A 141 20.59 -15.09 6.63
C LYS A 141 19.34 -14.64 7.39
N GLN A 142 19.46 -13.55 8.14
CA GLN A 142 18.37 -12.90 8.88
C GLN A 142 18.60 -11.38 8.83
N LEU A 143 17.53 -10.63 8.58
CA LEU A 143 17.59 -9.16 8.61
C LEU A 143 17.70 -8.68 10.07
N PRO A 144 18.45 -7.59 10.32
CA PRO A 144 18.53 -7.03 11.67
C PRO A 144 17.17 -6.52 12.12
N GLU A 145 16.96 -6.56 13.43
CA GLU A 145 15.80 -5.97 14.09
C GLU A 145 16.17 -4.58 14.62
N ALA A 146 15.15 -3.72 14.72
CA ALA A 146 15.31 -2.40 15.29
C ALA A 146 15.20 -2.47 16.82
N ASP A 147 16.05 -1.73 17.50
CA ASP A 147 16.01 -1.50 18.94
C ASP A 147 15.51 -0.08 19.19
N CYS A 148 14.31 0.05 19.77
CA CYS A 148 13.69 1.34 20.05
C CYS A 148 14.53 2.21 21.01
N ALA A 149 15.34 1.59 21.88
CA ALA A 149 16.24 2.34 22.75
C ALA A 149 17.39 3.00 21.98
N ARG A 150 17.66 2.57 20.75
CA ARG A 150 18.72 3.11 19.87
C ARG A 150 18.19 4.05 18.79
N GLN A 151 16.88 4.20 18.69
CA GLN A 151 16.27 5.03 17.66
C GLN A 151 16.59 6.50 17.89
N THR A 152 16.94 7.19 16.81
CA THR A 152 17.20 8.64 16.84
C THR A 152 16.39 9.34 15.76
N LYS A 153 16.49 10.66 15.66
CA LYS A 153 15.88 11.42 14.55
C LYS A 153 16.47 11.06 13.18
N GLN A 154 17.64 10.40 13.13
CA GLN A 154 18.39 10.14 11.90
C GLN A 154 18.49 8.66 11.55
N ASN A 155 18.04 7.76 12.43
CA ASN A 155 18.09 6.32 12.20
C ASN A 155 16.85 5.63 12.81
N ALA A 156 16.49 4.48 12.25
CA ALA A 156 15.34 3.69 12.68
C ALA A 156 15.69 2.65 13.77
N GLY A 157 16.71 2.88 14.59
CA GLY A 157 17.06 2.02 15.74
C GLY A 157 17.86 0.76 15.40
N PHE A 158 18.41 0.63 14.20
CA PHE A 158 19.22 -0.53 13.82
C PHE A 158 20.68 -0.38 14.27
N ALA A 159 21.23 -1.44 14.88
CA ALA A 159 22.62 -1.48 15.34
C ALA A 159 23.65 -1.38 14.20
N ARG A 160 23.28 -1.81 12.98
CA ARG A 160 24.10 -1.69 11.76
C ARG A 160 23.35 -0.84 10.74
N GLN A 161 24.05 0.14 10.17
CA GLN A 161 23.54 0.99 9.10
C GLN A 161 23.88 0.39 7.74
N GLY A 162 23.03 0.64 6.74
CA GLY A 162 23.16 0.14 5.38
C GLY A 162 21.88 -0.45 4.81
N CYS A 163 22.01 -1.03 3.62
CA CYS A 163 20.94 -1.75 2.94
C CYS A 163 21.23 -3.25 2.97
N PHE A 164 20.27 -4.02 3.46
CA PHE A 164 20.40 -5.46 3.66
C PHE A 164 19.33 -6.20 2.89
N THR A 165 19.64 -7.42 2.46
CA THR A 165 18.67 -8.29 1.81
C THR A 165 18.66 -9.66 2.47
N GLY A 166 17.48 -10.22 2.70
CA GLY A 166 17.34 -11.48 3.42
C GLY A 166 15.95 -12.09 3.32
N PRO A 167 15.71 -13.27 3.92
CA PRO A 167 14.42 -13.95 3.85
C PRO A 167 13.28 -13.11 4.42
N ALA A 168 12.10 -13.18 3.78
CA ALA A 168 10.89 -12.50 4.25
C ALA A 168 10.18 -13.21 5.41
N THR A 169 10.81 -14.18 6.08
CA THR A 169 10.19 -15.02 7.12
C THR A 169 9.59 -14.21 8.26
N ALA A 170 10.31 -13.22 8.78
CA ALA A 170 9.80 -12.34 9.84
C ALA A 170 8.59 -11.53 9.36
N PHE A 171 8.63 -11.01 8.12
CA PHE A 171 7.49 -10.28 7.54
C PHE A 171 6.27 -11.19 7.41
N ARG A 172 6.42 -12.42 6.89
CA ARG A 172 5.31 -13.40 6.77
C ARG A 172 4.67 -13.79 8.10
N ALA A 173 5.43 -13.72 9.19
CA ALA A 173 4.94 -14.04 10.53
C ALA A 173 4.20 -12.88 11.21
N LEU A 174 4.24 -11.67 10.66
CA LEU A 174 3.54 -10.53 11.24
C LEU A 174 2.02 -10.73 11.17
N ASP A 175 1.36 -10.55 12.31
CA ASP A 175 -0.11 -10.58 12.40
C ASP A 175 -0.66 -9.18 12.71
N PHE A 176 -0.79 -8.37 11.67
CA PHE A 176 -1.39 -7.04 11.76
C PHE A 176 -2.80 -6.96 11.15
N TRP A 177 -3.27 -8.04 10.52
CA TRP A 177 -4.52 -8.01 9.73
C TRP A 177 -5.77 -7.84 10.57
N ALA A 178 -5.78 -8.37 11.81
CA ALA A 178 -6.94 -8.29 12.68
C ALA A 178 -7.31 -6.85 13.07
N SER A 179 -6.33 -5.94 13.08
CA SER A 179 -6.50 -4.54 13.48
C SER A 179 -6.23 -3.55 12.35
N ALA A 180 -5.73 -4.00 11.20
CA ALA A 180 -5.42 -3.12 10.07
C ALA A 180 -6.67 -2.58 9.38
N THR A 181 -6.63 -1.29 9.02
CA THR A 181 -7.54 -0.74 8.02
C THR A 181 -7.06 -1.17 6.63
N VAL A 182 -7.93 -1.79 5.83
CA VAL A 182 -7.58 -2.26 4.48
C VAL A 182 -8.31 -1.46 3.41
N LYS A 183 -7.59 -1.03 2.35
CA LYS A 183 -8.13 -0.30 1.19
C LYS A 183 -7.75 -0.98 -0.12
N GLY A 184 -8.63 -0.90 -1.13
CA GLY A 184 -8.36 -1.41 -2.49
C GLY A 184 -8.36 -2.95 -2.63
N GLY A 185 -8.65 -3.68 -1.56
CA GLY A 185 -8.70 -5.14 -1.52
C GLY A 185 -9.22 -5.64 -0.17
N THR A 186 -9.09 -6.94 0.09
CA THR A 186 -9.49 -7.56 1.37
C THR A 186 -8.28 -7.97 2.21
N ALA A 187 -8.47 -8.12 3.52
CA ALA A 187 -7.44 -8.64 4.41
C ALA A 187 -6.97 -10.05 4.01
N SER A 188 -7.87 -10.90 3.48
CA SER A 188 -7.50 -12.24 3.00
C SER A 188 -6.59 -12.19 1.77
N GLN A 189 -6.89 -11.31 0.80
CA GLN A 189 -6.02 -11.08 -0.36
C GLN A 189 -4.65 -10.56 0.05
N GLY A 190 -4.62 -9.58 0.95
CA GLY A 190 -3.37 -9.04 1.47
C GLY A 190 -2.55 -10.07 2.25
N LYS A 191 -3.19 -10.92 3.06
CA LYS A 191 -2.53 -12.00 3.80
C LYS A 191 -1.95 -13.06 2.85
N ALA A 192 -2.66 -13.39 1.77
CA ALA A 192 -2.12 -14.26 0.73
C ALA A 192 -0.89 -13.64 0.03
N ALA A 193 -0.96 -12.36 -0.32
CA ALA A 193 0.15 -11.61 -0.90
C ALA A 193 1.37 -11.57 0.05
N GLN A 194 1.15 -11.29 1.34
CA GLN A 194 2.20 -11.35 2.36
C GLN A 194 2.82 -12.76 2.42
N GLY A 195 2.00 -13.81 2.47
CA GLY A 195 2.45 -15.20 2.47
C GLY A 195 3.30 -15.59 1.25
N ARG A 196 3.09 -14.93 0.11
CA ARG A 196 3.83 -15.15 -1.13
C ARG A 196 5.24 -14.54 -1.13
N THR A 197 5.48 -13.54 -0.29
CA THR A 197 6.78 -12.87 -0.20
C THR A 197 7.87 -13.83 0.27
N VAL A 198 9.03 -13.85 -0.41
CA VAL A 198 10.13 -14.76 -0.07
C VAL A 198 11.40 -14.01 0.33
N HIS A 199 11.56 -12.78 -0.14
CA HIS A 199 12.74 -11.97 0.14
C HIS A 199 12.39 -10.52 0.47
N THR A 200 13.25 -9.87 1.25
CA THR A 200 13.05 -8.51 1.72
C THR A 200 14.35 -7.74 1.55
N VAL A 201 14.25 -6.52 1.02
CA VAL A 201 15.29 -5.50 1.12
C VAL A 201 14.92 -4.54 2.25
N LEU A 202 15.86 -4.28 3.15
CA LEU A 202 15.72 -3.38 4.30
C LEU A 202 16.64 -2.17 4.15
N GLN A 203 16.09 -0.97 4.32
CA GLN A 203 16.84 0.27 4.47
C GLN A 203 16.82 0.73 5.93
N THR A 204 17.97 0.65 6.61
CA THR A 204 18.06 0.85 8.06
C THR A 204 17.96 2.30 8.54
N ARG A 205 18.09 3.29 7.65
CA ARG A 205 17.88 4.72 8.00
C ARG A 205 16.43 4.99 8.36
N THR A 206 15.49 4.52 7.53
CA THR A 206 14.04 4.76 7.67
C THR A 206 13.30 3.56 8.27
N GLY A 207 13.90 2.37 8.18
CA GLY A 207 13.24 1.11 8.47
C GLY A 207 12.34 0.62 7.34
N PHE A 208 12.34 1.27 6.19
CA PHE A 208 11.53 0.83 5.04
C PHE A 208 11.97 -0.55 4.56
N ARG A 209 10.97 -1.35 4.20
CA ARG A 209 11.18 -2.70 3.68
C ARG A 209 10.45 -2.89 2.38
N PHE A 210 11.09 -3.57 1.44
CA PHE A 210 10.57 -3.87 0.12
C PHE A 210 10.57 -5.38 -0.04
N HIS A 211 9.40 -5.96 -0.23
CA HIS A 211 9.21 -7.40 -0.18
C HIS A 211 8.91 -7.93 -1.58
N PHE A 212 9.65 -8.97 -1.93
CA PHE A 212 9.65 -9.53 -3.27
C PHE A 212 9.23 -10.99 -3.25
N ALA A 213 8.63 -11.42 -4.35
CA ALA A 213 8.50 -12.81 -4.70
C ALA A 213 9.03 -13.09 -6.10
N LYS A 214 9.41 -14.34 -6.34
CA LYS A 214 9.79 -14.79 -7.67
C LYS A 214 8.56 -15.34 -8.37
N SER A 215 8.19 -14.83 -9.55
CA SER A 215 7.10 -15.36 -10.38
C SER A 215 7.28 -16.86 -10.63
N ALA A 216 6.17 -17.56 -10.89
CA ALA A 216 6.22 -18.99 -11.22
C ALA A 216 6.94 -19.24 -12.56
N GLY A 217 7.53 -20.44 -12.73
CA GLY A 217 8.15 -20.89 -13.97
C GLY A 217 9.69 -20.87 -13.98
N ALA A 218 10.27 -21.60 -14.95
CA ALA A 218 11.72 -21.59 -15.19
C ALA A 218 12.14 -20.18 -15.65
N GLY A 219 13.07 -19.55 -14.93
CA GLY A 219 13.46 -18.16 -15.17
C GLY A 219 12.56 -17.10 -14.52
N GLY A 220 11.74 -17.49 -13.53
CA GLY A 220 10.82 -16.58 -12.83
C GLY A 220 11.46 -15.25 -12.41
N ARG A 221 10.75 -14.16 -12.63
CA ARG A 221 11.21 -12.79 -12.37
C ARG A 221 10.92 -12.39 -10.93
N TRP A 222 11.76 -11.55 -10.33
CA TRP A 222 11.44 -10.96 -9.03
C TRP A 222 10.43 -9.84 -9.21
N ARG A 223 9.36 -9.89 -8.43
CA ARG A 223 8.22 -8.97 -8.42
C ARG A 223 8.10 -8.32 -7.07
N LEU A 224 7.82 -7.03 -7.06
CA LEU A 224 7.50 -6.28 -5.85
C LEU A 224 6.06 -6.60 -5.44
N ILE A 225 5.86 -7.04 -4.21
CA ILE A 225 4.53 -7.36 -3.66
C ILE A 225 4.16 -6.40 -2.53
N PHE A 226 5.10 -6.08 -1.66
CA PHE A 226 4.85 -5.16 -0.54
C PHE A 226 5.92 -4.09 -0.43
N ILE A 227 5.48 -2.88 -0.05
CA ILE A 227 6.34 -1.85 0.54
C ILE A 227 5.82 -1.61 1.96
N ASP A 228 6.65 -1.88 2.96
CA ASP A 228 6.39 -1.53 4.36
C ASP A 228 7.10 -0.20 4.66
N LEU A 229 6.30 0.85 4.81
CA LEU A 229 6.71 2.22 5.08
C LEU A 229 6.60 2.57 6.57
N ARG A 230 6.34 1.60 7.44
CA ARG A 230 6.34 1.84 8.87
C ARG A 230 7.76 2.06 9.35
N THR A 231 7.97 3.15 10.09
CA THR A 231 9.18 3.32 10.88
C THR A 231 9.03 2.49 12.16
N PRO A 232 10.04 1.71 12.55
CA PRO A 232 10.06 1.09 13.86
C PRO A 232 9.77 2.09 14.97
N CYS A 233 9.07 1.64 16.01
CA CYS A 233 8.82 2.37 17.25
C CYS A 233 8.11 3.72 17.11
N SER A 234 7.58 4.07 15.94
CA SER A 234 6.61 5.16 15.77
C SER A 234 5.21 4.59 15.99
N ALA A 235 4.71 4.70 17.22
CA ALA A 235 3.32 4.44 17.58
C ALA A 235 2.53 5.76 17.56
#